data_AF-A0A916JYJ4-F1
#
_entry.id   AF-A0A916JYJ4-F1
#
_cell.length_a   1.000
_cell.length_b   1.000
_cell.length_c   1.000
_cell.angle_alpha   90.00
_cell.angle_beta   90.00
_cell.angle_gamma   90.00
#
_symmetry.space_group_name_H-M   'P 1'
#
loop_
_entity.id
_entity.type
_entity.pdbx_description
1 polymer ?
#
loop_
_entity_poly.entity_id
_entity_poly.type
_entity_poly.pdbx_seq_one_letter_code
_entity_poly.pdbx_strand_id
1 'polypeptide(L)'
;MKKIITFVLVLALIAAALYQDWSQGKQNQVLALYEIKAAFVQAGIPLVEVPDSTYFTLYGKEPFMLEADGSAFAVYVFKSPESIARAMEDFEAQTVNVKAVLSEIYKVKNVLIFEARDLNEPSEKVQKAIERLMAS
;
A
#
# COMPACT_ATOMS: atom_id res chain seq x y z
N MET A 1 -31.18 42.17 5.15
CA MET A 1 -30.54 41.18 6.04
C MET A 1 -30.96 39.75 5.73
N LYS A 2 -32.25 39.39 5.71
CA LYS A 2 -32.70 38.01 5.38
C LYS A 2 -32.14 37.45 4.06
N LYS A 3 -32.13 38.25 2.98
CA LYS A 3 -31.59 37.84 1.65
C LYS A 3 -30.08 37.57 1.64
N ILE A 4 -29.32 38.25 2.50
CA ILE A 4 -27.85 38.08 2.61
C ILE A 4 -27.55 36.77 3.34
N ILE A 5 -28.30 36.49 4.40
CA ILE A 5 -28.18 35.23 5.17
C ILE A 5 -28.50 34.03 4.26
N THR A 6 -29.54 34.13 3.43
CA THR A 6 -29.88 33.06 2.47
C THR A 6 -28.76 32.82 1.45
N PHE A 7 -28.12 33.89 0.95
CA PHE A 7 -27.04 33.78 -0.03
C PHE A 7 -25.79 33.10 0.55
N VAL A 8 -25.42 33.44 1.78
CA VAL A 8 -24.28 32.83 2.49
C VAL A 8 -24.53 31.34 2.73
N LEU A 9 -25.76 30.95 3.07
CA LEU A 9 -26.12 29.56 3.33
C LEU A 9 -26.05 28.70 2.06
N VAL A 10 -26.46 29.24 0.91
CA VAL A 10 -26.38 28.55 -0.38
C VAL A 10 -24.92 28.39 -0.82
N LEU A 11 -24.07 29.41 -0.64
CA LEU A 11 -22.63 29.32 -0.93
C LEU A 11 -21.91 28.28 -0.05
N ALA A 12 -22.28 28.19 1.24
CA ALA A 12 -21.72 27.17 2.14
C ALA A 12 -22.10 25.74 1.74
N LEU A 13 -23.34 25.53 1.27
CA LEU A 13 -23.81 24.23 0.78
C LEU A 13 -23.09 23.80 -0.52
N ILE A 14 -22.85 24.74 -1.44
CA ILE A 14 -22.10 24.46 -2.68
C ILE A 14 -20.64 24.13 -2.35
N ALA A 15 -20.02 24.87 -1.43
CA ALA A 15 -18.66 24.58 -0.99
C ALA A 15 -18.57 23.18 -0.35
N ALA A 16 -19.51 22.80 0.52
CA ALA A 16 -19.53 21.48 1.14
C ALA A 16 -19.67 20.34 0.11
N ALA A 17 -20.52 20.52 -0.91
CA ALA A 17 -20.70 19.54 -1.98
C ALA A 17 -19.41 19.36 -2.82
N LEU A 18 -18.71 20.45 -3.14
CA LEU A 18 -17.44 20.38 -3.88
C LEU A 18 -16.29 19.76 -3.05
N TYR A 19 -16.30 19.92 -1.73
CA TYR A 19 -15.31 19.30 -0.84
C TYR A 19 -15.48 17.78 -0.70
N GLN A 20 -16.71 17.26 -0.78
CA GLN A 20 -16.96 15.82 -0.70
C GLN A 20 -16.50 15.07 -1.96
N ASP A 21 -16.64 15.68 -3.14
CA ASP A 21 -16.22 15.07 -4.41
C ASP A 21 -14.68 14.96 -4.52
N TRP A 22 -13.96 15.92 -3.94
CA TRP A 22 -12.50 15.93 -3.98
C TRP A 22 -11.85 14.93 -3.02
N SER A 23 -12.50 14.58 -1.90
CA SER A 23 -11.97 13.60 -0.95
C SER A 23 -12.21 12.15 -1.37
N GLN A 24 -13.31 11.87 -2.10
CA GLN A 24 -13.61 10.51 -2.55
C GLN A 24 -12.76 10.06 -3.74
N GLY A 25 -12.25 10.98 -4.56
CA GLY A 25 -11.42 10.64 -5.73
C GLY A 25 -10.09 9.95 -5.41
N LYS A 26 -9.55 10.11 -4.20
CA LYS A 26 -8.25 9.53 -3.80
C LYS A 26 -8.35 8.16 -3.12
N GLN A 27 -9.48 7.84 -2.49
CA GLN A 27 -9.58 6.61 -1.66
C GLN A 27 -9.67 5.32 -2.48
N ASN A 28 -10.09 5.38 -3.75
CA ASN A 28 -10.24 4.19 -4.61
C ASN A 28 -9.12 4.01 -5.64
N GLN A 29 -8.03 4.75 -5.53
CA GLN A 29 -6.95 4.67 -6.50
C GLN A 29 -6.14 3.38 -6.29
N VAL A 30 -6.23 2.46 -7.25
CA VAL A 30 -5.48 1.20 -7.29
C VAL A 30 -4.02 1.51 -7.61
N LEU A 31 -3.11 1.18 -6.71
CA LEU A 31 -1.67 1.32 -6.91
C LEU A 31 -1.15 0.28 -7.90
N ALA A 32 -0.25 0.72 -8.77
CA ALA A 32 0.52 -0.12 -9.67
C ALA A 32 1.97 -0.28 -9.18
N LEU A 33 2.66 -1.30 -9.68
CA LEU A 33 4.04 -1.61 -9.28
C LEU A 33 5.02 -0.43 -9.48
N TYR A 34 4.85 0.36 -10.55
CA TYR A 34 5.72 1.50 -10.82
C TYR A 34 5.57 2.61 -9.76
N GLU A 35 4.39 2.78 -9.16
CA GLU A 35 4.15 3.76 -8.10
C GLU A 35 4.84 3.33 -6.80
N ILE A 36 4.83 2.01 -6.52
CA ILE A 36 5.58 1.40 -5.41
C ILE A 36 7.07 1.67 -5.59
N LYS A 37 7.62 1.33 -6.77
CA LYS A 37 9.04 1.60 -7.09
C LYS A 37 9.38 3.09 -6.96
N ALA A 38 8.50 3.98 -7.42
CA ALA A 38 8.70 5.42 -7.32
C ALA A 38 8.74 5.91 -5.86
N ALA A 39 7.87 5.40 -4.98
CA ALA A 39 7.88 5.77 -3.57
C ALA A 39 9.18 5.36 -2.87
N PHE A 40 9.68 4.16 -3.18
CA PHE A 40 10.96 3.65 -2.68
C PHE A 40 12.17 4.44 -3.19
N VAL A 41 12.17 4.82 -4.47
CA VAL A 41 13.17 5.75 -5.05
C VAL A 41 13.17 7.10 -4.31
N GLN A 42 11.99 7.68 -4.07
CA GLN A 42 11.84 8.96 -3.36
C GLN A 42 12.26 8.88 -1.88
N ALA A 43 12.24 7.69 -1.28
CA ALA A 43 12.76 7.42 0.04
C ALA A 43 14.27 7.14 0.08
N GLY A 44 14.93 7.06 -1.09
CA GLY A 44 16.37 6.82 -1.21
C GLY A 44 16.76 5.34 -1.15
N ILE A 45 15.82 4.42 -1.39
CA ILE A 45 16.01 2.96 -1.42
C ILE A 45 15.39 2.36 -2.69
N PRO A 46 15.99 2.57 -3.88
CA PRO A 46 15.42 2.08 -5.13
C PRO A 46 15.28 0.55 -5.10
N LEU A 47 14.06 0.06 -5.41
CA LEU A 47 13.79 -1.37 -5.52
C LEU A 47 14.32 -1.92 -6.84
N VAL A 48 15.08 -3.00 -6.77
CA VAL A 48 15.62 -3.73 -7.93
C VAL A 48 14.96 -5.09 -8.01
N GLU A 49 14.61 -5.54 -9.21
CA GLU A 49 14.07 -6.90 -9.41
C GLU A 49 15.16 -7.94 -9.18
N VAL A 50 14.82 -8.99 -8.43
CA VAL A 50 15.70 -10.13 -8.22
C VAL A 50 15.16 -11.36 -8.96
N PRO A 51 16.04 -12.24 -9.47
CA PRO A 51 15.62 -13.47 -10.12
C PRO A 51 14.75 -14.33 -9.21
N ASP A 52 13.77 -15.00 -9.81
CA ASP A 52 12.72 -15.81 -9.16
C ASP A 52 13.13 -16.42 -7.82
N SER A 53 12.66 -15.78 -6.75
CA SER A 53 12.61 -16.36 -5.41
C SER A 53 11.22 -16.93 -5.22
N THR A 54 11.12 -18.24 -4.98
CA THR A 54 9.82 -18.86 -4.67
C THR A 54 9.33 -18.32 -3.33
N TYR A 55 8.25 -17.54 -3.38
CA TYR A 55 7.52 -17.06 -2.21
C TYR A 55 6.04 -17.49 -2.34
N PHE A 56 5.23 -17.26 -1.31
CA PHE A 56 3.85 -17.78 -1.29
C PHE A 56 3.02 -17.24 -2.47
N THR A 57 2.19 -18.08 -3.07
CA THR A 57 1.12 -17.59 -3.96
C THR A 57 -0.07 -17.25 -3.10
N LEU A 58 -0.50 -15.99 -3.12
CA LEU A 58 -1.61 -15.49 -2.31
C LEU A 58 -2.78 -15.12 -3.20
N TYR A 59 -3.94 -15.73 -2.97
CA TYR A 59 -5.15 -15.50 -3.75
C TYR A 59 -4.92 -15.63 -5.28
N GLY A 60 -4.13 -16.63 -5.67
CA GLY A 60 -3.74 -16.89 -7.07
C GLY A 60 -2.78 -15.86 -7.67
N LYS A 61 -2.09 -15.06 -6.85
CA LYS A 61 -1.09 -14.09 -7.27
C LYS A 61 0.29 -14.42 -6.73
N GLU A 62 1.25 -14.43 -7.65
CA GLU A 62 2.67 -14.45 -7.34
C GLU A 62 3.16 -13.03 -7.01
N PRO A 63 4.12 -12.89 -6.08
CA PRO A 63 4.70 -11.60 -5.77
C PRO A 63 5.72 -11.16 -6.83
N PHE A 64 5.92 -9.86 -6.92
CA PHE A 64 7.14 -9.29 -7.47
C PHE A 64 8.23 -9.38 -6.40
N MET A 65 9.30 -10.11 -6.70
CA MET A 65 10.47 -10.21 -5.82
C MET A 65 11.41 -9.05 -6.11
N LEU A 66 11.67 -8.24 -5.08
CA LEU A 66 12.47 -7.04 -5.17
C LEU A 66 13.50 -7.01 -4.03
N GLU A 67 14.58 -6.27 -4.21
CA GLU A 67 15.59 -6.04 -3.18
C GLU A 67 15.92 -4.54 -3.08
N ALA A 68 16.14 -4.08 -1.86
CA ALA A 68 16.73 -2.77 -1.58
C ALA A 68 17.42 -2.78 -0.20
N ASP A 69 18.57 -2.11 -0.10
CA ASP A 69 19.30 -1.92 1.17
C ASP A 69 19.56 -3.24 1.93
N GLY A 70 19.86 -4.32 1.19
CA GLY A 70 20.11 -5.66 1.74
C GLY A 70 18.88 -6.39 2.28
N SER A 71 17.67 -5.85 2.07
CA SER A 71 16.40 -6.47 2.45
C SER A 71 15.65 -6.96 1.22
N ALA A 72 15.03 -8.14 1.33
CA ALA A 72 14.20 -8.71 0.27
C ALA A 72 12.73 -8.36 0.50
N PHE A 73 12.04 -8.01 -0.58
CA PHE A 73 10.63 -7.62 -0.57
C PHE A 73 9.83 -8.52 -1.50
N ALA A 74 8.77 -9.13 -0.99
CA ALA A 74 7.74 -9.76 -1.80
C ALA A 74 6.54 -8.81 -1.90
N VAL A 75 6.26 -8.31 -3.11
CA VAL A 75 5.24 -7.29 -3.35
C VAL A 75 4.10 -7.88 -4.17
N TYR A 76 2.89 -7.92 -3.60
CA TYR A 76 1.67 -8.32 -4.31
C TYR A 76 0.85 -7.10 -4.67
N VAL A 77 0.50 -6.99 -5.95
CA VAL A 77 -0.39 -5.94 -6.46
C VAL A 77 -1.70 -6.57 -6.90
N PHE A 78 -2.78 -6.30 -6.17
CA PHE A 78 -4.10 -6.82 -6.47
C PHE A 78 -4.94 -5.84 -7.28
N LYS A 79 -6.01 -6.35 -7.91
CA LYS A 79 -6.93 -5.51 -8.70
C LYS A 79 -7.82 -4.63 -7.83
N SER A 80 -7.99 -4.96 -6.55
CA SER A 80 -8.84 -4.21 -5.63
C SER A 80 -8.38 -4.37 -4.17
N PRO A 81 -8.66 -3.39 -3.30
CA PRO A 81 -8.35 -3.47 -1.87
C PRO A 81 -9.02 -4.65 -1.16
N GLU A 82 -10.21 -5.07 -1.58
CA GLU A 82 -10.94 -6.20 -0.97
C GLU A 82 -10.23 -7.54 -1.20
N SER A 83 -9.30 -7.60 -2.15
CA SER A 83 -8.47 -8.79 -2.39
C SER A 83 -7.43 -8.99 -1.28
N ILE A 84 -7.10 -7.94 -0.52
CA ILE A 84 -6.11 -7.99 0.56
C ILE A 84 -6.55 -8.91 1.69
N ALA A 85 -7.82 -8.83 2.11
CA ALA A 85 -8.33 -9.66 3.19
C ALA A 85 -8.20 -11.15 2.85
N ARG A 86 -8.61 -11.53 1.63
CA ARG A 86 -8.50 -12.92 1.13
C ARG A 86 -7.05 -13.37 0.98
N ALA A 87 -6.17 -12.51 0.48
CA ALA A 87 -4.74 -12.81 0.39
C ALA A 87 -4.09 -13.03 1.78
N MET A 88 -4.54 -12.31 2.80
CA MET A 88 -4.07 -12.49 4.18
C MET A 88 -4.61 -13.77 4.81
N GLU A 89 -5.87 -14.12 4.58
CA GLU A 89 -6.44 -15.41 4.99
C GLU A 89 -5.65 -16.57 4.36
N ASP A 90 -5.32 -16.47 3.07
CA ASP A 90 -4.48 -17.45 2.38
C ASP A 90 -3.06 -17.53 2.96
N PHE A 91 -2.46 -16.38 3.28
CA PHE A 91 -1.14 -16.32 3.90
C PHE A 91 -1.14 -16.99 5.27
N GLU A 92 -2.12 -16.67 6.11
CA GLU A 92 -2.28 -17.27 7.44
C GLU A 92 -2.46 -18.78 7.30
N ALA A 93 -3.38 -19.24 6.45
CA ALA A 93 -3.60 -20.68 6.22
C ALA A 93 -2.33 -21.41 5.75
N GLN A 94 -1.52 -20.79 4.89
CA GLN A 94 -0.26 -21.36 4.40
C GLN A 94 0.87 -21.35 5.44
N THR A 95 0.83 -20.44 6.42
CA THR A 95 1.88 -20.25 7.43
C THR A 95 1.59 -20.85 8.79
N VAL A 96 0.36 -21.32 9.07
CA VAL A 96 -0.02 -22.00 10.33
C VAL A 96 1.00 -23.06 10.78
N ASN A 97 1.64 -23.78 9.84
CA ASN A 97 2.60 -24.84 10.14
C ASN A 97 4.05 -24.50 9.75
N VAL A 98 4.31 -23.29 9.25
CA VAL A 98 5.63 -22.87 8.81
C VAL A 98 6.24 -22.01 9.91
N LYS A 99 7.41 -22.41 10.44
CA LYS A 99 8.27 -21.54 11.27
C LYS A 99 8.93 -20.47 10.38
N ALA A 100 8.15 -19.76 9.59
CA ALA A 100 8.66 -18.71 8.73
C ALA A 100 9.16 -17.57 9.63
N VAL A 101 10.34 -17.06 9.30
CA VAL A 101 10.86 -15.83 9.90
C VAL A 101 9.84 -14.74 9.61
N LEU A 102 9.31 -14.14 10.68
CA LEU A 102 8.26 -13.13 10.62
C LEU A 102 8.75 -11.96 9.76
N SER A 103 8.27 -11.88 8.53
CA SER A 103 8.44 -10.72 7.66
C SER A 103 7.55 -9.60 8.18
N GLU A 104 8.03 -8.35 8.16
CA GLU A 104 7.13 -7.23 8.43
C GLU A 104 6.17 -7.09 7.25
N ILE A 105 4.87 -6.97 7.54
CA ILE A 105 3.81 -6.96 6.52
C ILE A 105 3.18 -5.58 6.48
N TYR A 106 3.33 -4.90 5.34
CA TYR A 106 2.66 -3.63 5.07
C TYR A 106 1.46 -3.85 4.16
N LYS A 107 0.31 -3.31 4.58
CA LYS A 107 -0.94 -3.33 3.82
C LYS A 107 -1.25 -1.90 3.36
N VAL A 108 -1.17 -1.63 2.06
CA VAL A 108 -1.43 -0.29 1.52
C VAL A 108 -2.38 -0.39 0.33
N LYS A 109 -3.62 0.07 0.50
CA LYS A 109 -4.67 0.04 -0.53
C LYS A 109 -4.87 -1.38 -1.08
N ASN A 110 -4.48 -1.63 -2.33
CA ASN A 110 -4.55 -2.92 -3.04
C ASN A 110 -3.20 -3.68 -3.06
N VAL A 111 -2.25 -3.31 -2.21
CA VAL A 111 -0.89 -3.86 -2.18
C VAL A 111 -0.58 -4.53 -0.83
N LEU A 112 0.03 -5.71 -0.89
CA LEU A 112 0.75 -6.32 0.24
C LEU A 112 2.25 -6.27 -0.01
N ILE A 113 3.02 -5.85 0.98
CA ILE A 113 4.49 -5.85 0.93
C ILE A 113 4.98 -6.63 2.13
N PHE A 114 5.75 -7.69 1.88
CA PHE A 114 6.43 -8.47 2.90
C PHE A 114 7.90 -8.12 2.85
N GLU A 115 8.44 -7.58 3.93
CA GLU A 115 9.87 -7.34 4.09
C GLU A 115 10.50 -8.49 4.88
N ALA A 116 11.33 -9.28 4.20
CA ALA A 116 12.18 -10.27 4.83
C ALA A 116 13.49 -9.60 5.24
N ARG A 117 13.64 -9.33 6.54
CA ARG A 117 14.81 -8.68 7.13
C ARG A 117 15.41 -9.56 8.23
N ASP A 118 16.73 -9.54 8.32
CA ASP A 118 17.51 -10.23 9.38
C ASP A 118 17.60 -9.44 10.70
N LEU A 119 16.94 -8.28 10.82
CA LEU A 119 17.11 -7.33 11.93
C LEU A 119 15.77 -6.84 12.48
N ASN A 120 15.71 -6.68 13.80
CA ASN A 120 14.50 -6.50 14.62
C ASN A 120 13.70 -5.18 14.42
N GLU A 121 14.08 -4.30 13.50
CA GLU A 121 13.36 -3.02 13.29
C GLU A 121 13.33 -2.61 11.80
N PRO A 122 12.20 -2.06 11.31
CA PRO A 122 12.09 -1.54 9.95
C PRO A 122 12.99 -0.32 9.76
N SER A 123 13.58 -0.17 8.57
CA SER A 123 14.41 1.01 8.31
C SER A 123 13.52 2.24 8.19
N GLU A 124 13.97 3.37 8.73
CA GLU A 124 13.30 4.66 8.59
C GLU A 124 12.96 4.97 7.12
N LYS A 125 13.81 4.53 6.18
CA LYS A 125 13.61 4.70 4.74
C LYS A 125 12.45 3.86 4.21
N VAL A 126 12.31 2.60 4.65
CA VAL A 126 11.15 1.76 4.29
C VAL A 126 9.88 2.39 4.83
N GLN A 127 9.85 2.77 6.11
CA GLN A 127 8.67 3.42 6.70
C GLN A 127 8.26 4.67 5.92
N LYS A 128 9.23 5.52 5.57
CA LYS A 128 8.99 6.71 4.74
C LYS A 128 8.45 6.39 3.34
N ALA A 129 8.89 5.28 2.72
CA ALA A 129 8.33 4.82 1.46
C ALA A 129 6.87 4.36 1.62
N ILE A 130 6.57 3.59 2.68
CA ILE A 130 5.20 3.13 2.97
C ILE A 130 4.27 4.31 3.25
N GLU A 131 4.70 5.30 4.03
CA GLU A 131 3.95 6.53 4.30
C GLU A 131 3.60 7.31 3.03
N ARG A 132 4.55 7.40 2.08
CA ARG A 132 4.29 8.03 0.77
C ARG A 132 3.22 7.29 -0.03
N LEU A 133 3.20 5.95 0.02
CA LEU A 133 2.19 5.14 -0.65
C LEU A 133 0.81 5.30 0.00
N MET A 134 0.75 5.47 1.32
CA MET A 134 -0.50 5.76 2.03
C MET A 134 -1.04 7.16 1.71
N ALA A 135 -0.16 8.13 1.41
CA ALA A 135 -0.54 9.50 1.09
C ALA A 135 -0.82 9.77 -0.41
N SER A 136 -0.43 8.84 -1.29
CA SER A 136 -0.70 8.89 -2.73
C SER A 136 -2.19 8.73 -3.01
#